data_AF-V5GA77-F1
#
_entry.id   AF-V5GA77-F1
#
_cell.length_a   1.000
_cell.length_b   1.000
_cell.length_c   1.000
_cell.angle_alpha   90.00
_cell.angle_beta   90.00
_cell.angle_gamma   90.00
#
_symmetry.space_group_name_H-M   'P 1'
#
loop_
_entity.id
_entity.type
_entity.pdbx_description
1 polymer ?
#
loop_
_entity_poly.entity_id
_entity_poly.type
_entity_poly.pdbx_seq_one_letter_code
_entity_poly.pdbx_strand_id
1 'polypeptide(L)'
;MYCQGKSVNSWFRWFVHCSYCLCLCDQEGLHSDRYFNMRPVMADVAHNRVVTGLRIVKHNRIIHLQIQEGKLLPYGYIDDSTIRWVPVDDYTITDDGVQNGVDFHVMDYERRTLFLDDLMPHEASHLITGVRFEFIDNNLKFEINVRAFNFEKGIISNDSYYIFGGQNRNKINIYNPDVPTASPASENNFDANTYVEFTHSSFDKDAAQTTVPFFDTQPVASYPAAPLKRAGIYYKGKTGYGGFIAPTITTYDFSKHLNAEFPEIKPRKDPEDEFPILA
;
A
#
# COMPACT_ATOMS: atom_id res chain seq x y z
N MET A 1 6.03 -20.42 20.44
CA MET A 1 4.91 -21.36 20.21
C MET A 1 3.71 -20.86 20.98
N TYR A 2 2.65 -20.46 20.27
CA TYR A 2 1.42 -19.95 20.89
C TYR A 2 0.28 -20.94 20.62
N CYS A 3 -0.27 -21.54 21.68
CA CYS A 3 -1.35 -22.51 21.55
C CYS A 3 -2.70 -21.81 21.72
N GLN A 4 -3.33 -21.44 20.62
CA GLN A 4 -4.74 -21.05 20.63
C GLN A 4 -5.56 -22.35 20.59
N GLY A 5 -5.88 -22.87 21.77
CA GLY A 5 -6.47 -24.20 21.94
C GLY A 5 -7.86 -24.31 21.34
N LYS A 6 -7.96 -24.69 20.06
CA LYS A 6 -9.16 -25.34 19.54
C LYS A 6 -9.16 -26.75 20.12
N SER A 7 -10.08 -27.03 21.05
CA SER A 7 -10.24 -28.38 21.59
C SER A 7 -10.76 -29.28 20.47
N VAL A 8 -9.95 -30.25 20.09
CA VAL A 8 -10.39 -31.34 19.20
C VAL A 8 -11.02 -32.42 20.08
N ASN A 9 -11.95 -33.21 19.52
CA ASN A 9 -12.61 -34.30 20.24
C ASN A 9 -11.59 -35.13 21.02
N SER A 10 -11.70 -35.08 22.35
CA SER A 10 -10.90 -35.88 23.25
C SER A 10 -11.34 -37.32 23.16
N TRP A 11 -10.45 -38.22 23.57
CA TRP A 11 -10.78 -39.63 23.68
C TRP A 11 -10.55 -40.12 25.10
N PHE A 12 -11.37 -41.10 25.48
CA PHE A 12 -11.30 -41.76 26.77
C PHE A 12 -10.77 -43.18 26.59
N ARG A 13 -9.77 -43.53 27.40
CA ARG A 13 -9.38 -44.94 27.63
C ARG A 13 -9.49 -45.24 29.12
N TRP A 14 -10.54 -45.98 29.47
CA TRP A 14 -10.83 -46.33 30.87
C TRP A 14 -10.92 -45.05 31.73
N PHE A 15 -9.94 -44.79 32.59
CA PHE A 15 -9.90 -43.61 33.47
C PHE A 15 -9.02 -42.46 32.94
N VAL A 16 -8.46 -42.59 31.73
CA VAL A 16 -7.56 -41.58 31.14
C VAL A 16 -8.34 -40.76 30.11
N HIS A 17 -8.35 -39.44 30.32
CA HIS A 17 -8.84 -38.44 29.37
C HIS A 17 -7.67 -37.80 28.65
N CYS A 18 -7.62 -37.91 27.32
CA CYS A 18 -6.63 -37.22 26.51
C CYS A 18 -7.30 -36.12 25.68
N SER A 19 -6.93 -34.87 25.96
CA SER A 19 -7.28 -33.70 25.15
C SER A 19 -6.19 -33.46 24.10
N TYR A 20 -6.59 -33.20 22.85
CA TYR A 20 -5.68 -32.72 21.82
C TYR A 20 -5.75 -31.19 21.74
N CYS A 21 -4.58 -30.55 21.69
CA CYS A 21 -4.44 -29.12 21.47
C CYS A 21 -3.84 -28.87 20.08
N LEU A 22 -4.51 -28.08 19.26
CA LEU A 22 -3.92 -27.51 18.05
C LEU A 22 -3.17 -26.23 18.45
N CYS A 23 -1.91 -26.11 18.02
CA CYS A 23 -1.07 -24.96 18.32
C CYS A 23 -0.63 -24.28 17.02
N LEU A 24 -0.47 -22.96 17.08
CA LEU A 24 0.08 -22.18 15.99
C LEU A 24 1.60 -22.11 16.15
N CYS A 25 2.28 -22.44 15.06
CA CYS A 25 3.72 -22.36 14.97
C CYS A 25 4.12 -20.98 14.46
N ASP A 26 4.81 -20.21 15.29
CA ASP A 26 5.56 -19.04 14.84
C ASP A 26 6.97 -19.52 14.47
N GLN A 27 7.17 -19.90 13.20
CA GLN A 27 8.38 -20.61 12.76
C GLN A 27 9.52 -19.64 12.44
N GLU A 28 10.47 -19.49 13.35
CA GLU A 28 11.72 -18.76 13.11
C GLU A 28 12.70 -19.57 12.23
N GLY A 29 13.66 -18.89 11.59
CA GLY A 29 14.77 -19.52 10.86
C GLY A 29 14.82 -19.20 9.37
N LEU A 30 15.60 -20.00 8.62
CA LEU A 30 15.98 -19.72 7.21
C LEU A 30 14.81 -19.74 6.21
N HIS A 31 13.70 -20.38 6.57
CA HIS A 31 12.51 -20.50 5.71
C HIS A 31 11.41 -19.51 6.09
N SER A 32 11.69 -18.55 6.98
CA SER A 32 10.73 -17.56 7.41
C SER A 32 10.93 -16.24 6.69
N ASP A 33 9.88 -15.74 6.04
CA ASP A 33 9.87 -14.47 5.30
C ASP A 33 9.01 -13.45 6.06
N ARG A 34 9.47 -13.10 7.27
CA ARG A 34 8.71 -12.33 8.27
C ARG A 34 9.19 -10.89 8.46
N TYR A 35 10.03 -10.40 7.55
CA TYR A 35 10.76 -9.15 7.73
C TYR A 35 10.20 -8.04 6.85
N PHE A 36 10.06 -6.83 7.37
CA PHE A 36 9.71 -5.63 6.59
C PHE A 36 10.84 -4.65 6.59
N ASN A 37 11.20 -4.12 5.43
CA ASN A 37 12.15 -3.04 5.33
C ASN A 37 11.56 -1.75 5.91
N MET A 38 12.28 -1.11 6.81
CA MET A 38 11.92 0.19 7.38
C MET A 38 12.78 1.34 6.84
N ARG A 39 13.82 1.04 6.05
CA ARG A 39 14.61 2.09 5.39
C ARG A 39 13.76 2.87 4.39
N PRO A 40 13.86 4.21 4.36
CA PRO A 40 13.08 5.03 3.45
C PRO A 40 13.52 4.83 2.01
N VAL A 41 12.53 4.72 1.12
CA VAL A 41 12.75 4.65 -0.32
C VAL A 41 12.42 6.01 -0.91
N MET A 42 13.45 6.70 -1.39
CA MET A 42 13.38 8.08 -1.87
C MET A 42 13.63 8.14 -3.37
N ALA A 43 12.88 9.00 -4.07
CA ALA A 43 13.22 9.42 -5.42
C ALA A 43 14.52 10.24 -5.39
N ASP A 44 15.22 10.30 -6.51
CA ASP A 44 16.43 11.10 -6.68
C ASP A 44 16.11 12.61 -6.72
N VAL A 45 15.85 13.17 -5.54
CA VAL A 45 15.47 14.57 -5.35
C VAL A 45 16.56 15.52 -5.84
N ALA A 46 17.84 15.14 -5.71
CA ALA A 46 18.98 15.93 -6.18
C ALA A 46 18.92 16.15 -7.71
N HIS A 47 18.35 15.20 -8.45
CA HIS A 47 18.13 15.29 -9.88
C HIS A 47 16.67 15.65 -10.25
N ASN A 48 15.95 16.30 -9.34
CA ASN A 48 14.58 16.79 -9.53
C ASN A 48 13.59 15.68 -9.92
N ARG A 49 13.73 14.49 -9.31
CA ARG A 49 12.83 13.36 -9.54
C ARG A 49 11.75 13.25 -8.47
N VAL A 50 10.60 12.75 -8.87
CA VAL A 50 9.42 12.53 -8.01
C VAL A 50 8.90 11.11 -8.19
N VAL A 51 8.08 10.65 -7.24
CA VAL A 51 7.44 9.34 -7.32
C VAL A 51 6.32 9.38 -8.37
N THR A 52 6.26 8.33 -9.21
CA THR A 52 5.25 8.13 -10.26
C THR A 52 4.52 6.78 -10.15
N GLY A 53 5.00 5.88 -9.29
CA GLY A 53 4.42 4.55 -9.09
C GLY A 53 4.91 3.87 -7.82
N LEU A 54 4.19 2.83 -7.40
CA LEU A 54 4.43 2.08 -6.18
C LEU A 54 4.18 0.59 -6.42
N ARG A 55 5.01 -0.27 -5.81
CA ARG A 55 4.79 -1.71 -5.74
C ARG A 55 5.40 -2.31 -4.48
N ILE A 56 5.00 -3.52 -4.16
CA ILE A 56 5.59 -4.33 -3.08
C ILE A 56 6.43 -5.44 -3.71
N VAL A 57 7.65 -5.63 -3.22
CA VAL A 57 8.55 -6.71 -3.67
C VAL A 57 9.13 -7.44 -2.48
N LYS A 58 9.41 -8.73 -2.65
CA LYS A 58 10.17 -9.51 -1.68
C LYS A 58 11.59 -9.68 -2.20
N HIS A 59 12.58 -9.24 -1.44
CA HIS A 59 14.00 -9.36 -1.76
C HIS A 59 14.79 -9.66 -0.49
N ASN A 60 15.74 -10.61 -0.55
CA ASN A 60 16.49 -11.08 0.61
C ASN A 60 15.60 -11.47 1.82
N ARG A 61 14.44 -12.08 1.53
CA ARG A 61 13.40 -12.47 2.52
C ARG A 61 12.73 -11.31 3.26
N ILE A 62 13.00 -10.08 2.83
CA ILE A 62 12.43 -8.85 3.37
C ILE A 62 11.36 -8.35 2.39
N ILE A 63 10.24 -7.88 2.94
CA ILE A 63 9.17 -7.21 2.21
C ILE A 63 9.56 -5.74 2.08
N HIS A 64 9.70 -5.28 0.85
CA HIS A 64 10.09 -3.91 0.52
C HIS A 64 8.96 -3.18 -0.18
N LEU A 65 8.82 -1.90 0.16
CA LEU A 65 8.21 -0.93 -0.75
C LEU A 65 9.21 -0.65 -1.87
N GLN A 66 8.73 -0.48 -3.09
CA GLN A 66 9.54 -0.04 -4.21
C GLN A 66 8.79 1.03 -5.00
N ILE A 67 9.47 2.12 -5.31
CA ILE A 67 8.90 3.24 -6.05
C ILE A 67 9.39 3.26 -7.50
N GLN A 68 8.53 3.77 -8.38
CA GLN A 68 8.93 4.26 -9.68
C GLN A 68 9.18 5.77 -9.56
N GLU A 69 10.26 6.25 -10.15
CA GLU A 69 10.61 7.66 -10.20
C GLU A 69 10.70 8.16 -11.65
N GLY A 70 10.49 9.47 -11.82
CA GLY A 70 10.73 10.18 -13.07
C GLY A 70 11.09 11.65 -12.80
N LYS A 71 11.85 12.27 -13.71
CA LYS A 71 12.24 13.68 -13.60
C LYS A 71 11.03 14.57 -13.83
N LEU A 72 10.79 15.47 -12.87
CA LEU A 72 9.73 16.47 -12.96
C LEU A 72 10.13 17.56 -13.96
N LEU A 73 9.18 17.92 -14.80
CA LEU A 73 9.26 18.99 -15.80
C LEU A 73 8.24 20.09 -15.49
N PRO A 74 8.38 21.27 -16.11
CA PRO A 74 7.38 22.34 -16.07
C PRO A 74 5.95 21.82 -16.22
N TYR A 75 5.01 22.43 -15.49
CA TYR A 75 3.59 22.08 -15.51
C TYR A 75 3.28 20.65 -15.05
N GLY A 76 4.19 20.04 -14.29
CA GLY A 76 4.03 18.72 -13.67
C GLY A 76 4.10 17.56 -14.65
N TYR A 77 4.62 17.77 -15.86
CA TYR A 77 4.97 16.68 -16.77
C TYR A 77 6.11 15.84 -16.19
N ILE A 78 6.17 14.57 -16.58
CA ILE A 78 7.29 13.67 -16.29
C ILE A 78 8.06 13.43 -17.58
N ASP A 79 9.39 13.47 -17.49
CA ASP A 79 10.25 13.06 -18.60
C ASP A 79 10.23 11.52 -18.74
N ASP A 80 9.48 11.03 -19.74
CA ASP A 80 9.30 9.60 -19.99
C ASP A 80 10.62 8.83 -20.17
N SER A 81 11.66 9.49 -20.67
CA SER A 81 12.98 8.86 -20.88
C SER A 81 13.72 8.56 -19.56
N THR A 82 13.30 9.19 -18.46
CA THR A 82 13.94 9.08 -17.15
C THR A 82 13.25 8.09 -16.21
N ILE A 83 12.09 7.56 -16.62
CA ILE A 83 11.25 6.68 -15.80
C ILE A 83 11.99 5.39 -15.50
N ARG A 84 12.10 5.05 -14.22
CA ARG A 84 12.64 3.76 -13.78
C ARG A 84 12.11 3.37 -12.41
N TRP A 85 12.14 2.08 -12.12
CA TRP A 85 11.98 1.58 -10.75
C TRP A 85 13.29 1.75 -9.99
N VAL A 86 13.23 2.37 -8.82
CA VAL A 86 14.38 2.52 -7.92
C VAL A 86 14.72 1.12 -7.38
N PRO A 87 15.96 0.62 -7.51
CA PRO A 87 16.35 -0.66 -6.91
C PRO A 87 16.10 -0.65 -5.40
N VAL A 88 15.62 -1.76 -4.86
CA VAL A 88 15.52 -1.93 -3.40
C VAL A 88 16.91 -2.20 -2.83
N ASP A 89 17.11 -1.89 -1.56
CA ASP A 89 18.38 -2.18 -0.90
C ASP A 89 18.66 -3.69 -0.89
N ASP A 90 19.91 -4.05 -1.16
CA ASP A 90 20.37 -5.44 -1.26
C ASP A 90 20.99 -5.96 0.05
N TYR A 91 20.48 -5.51 1.20
CA TYR A 91 20.95 -5.99 2.50
C TYR A 91 20.24 -7.28 2.92
N THR A 92 20.88 -8.02 3.82
CA THR A 92 20.28 -9.15 4.53
C THR A 92 20.15 -8.84 6.02
N ILE A 93 19.22 -9.52 6.71
CA ILE A 93 19.03 -9.38 8.15
C ILE A 93 20.24 -9.79 9.01
N THR A 94 21.26 -10.41 8.39
CA THR A 94 22.49 -10.88 9.04
C THR A 94 23.70 -10.02 8.70
N ASP A 95 23.56 -9.00 7.87
CA ASP A 95 24.67 -8.13 7.49
C ASP A 95 25.15 -7.28 8.69
N ASP A 96 26.46 -7.01 8.72
CA ASP A 96 27.07 -6.19 9.76
C ASP A 96 26.44 -4.78 9.80
N GLY A 97 25.98 -4.38 10.98
CA GLY A 97 25.38 -3.06 11.20
C GLY A 97 23.89 -2.96 10.88
N VAL A 98 23.25 -4.02 10.37
CA VAL A 98 21.79 -4.07 10.15
C VAL A 98 21.09 -4.52 11.43
N GLN A 99 20.07 -3.77 11.87
CA GLN A 99 19.40 -3.97 13.16
C GLN A 99 17.87 -4.05 13.06
N ASN A 100 17.29 -4.99 13.81
CA ASN A 100 15.84 -5.07 14.01
C ASN A 100 15.36 -3.84 14.80
N GLY A 101 14.25 -3.23 14.38
CA GLY A 101 13.73 -2.00 14.97
C GLY A 101 14.36 -0.72 14.40
N VAL A 102 15.38 -0.85 13.52
CA VAL A 102 16.03 0.28 12.83
C VAL A 102 15.94 0.11 11.32
N ASP A 103 16.51 -0.96 10.78
CA ASP A 103 16.56 -1.22 9.33
C ASP A 103 15.36 -2.05 8.87
N PHE A 104 14.95 -3.01 9.71
CA PHE A 104 13.83 -3.89 9.43
C PHE A 104 12.98 -4.18 10.67
N HIS A 105 11.72 -4.54 10.46
CA HIS A 105 10.82 -5.06 11.49
C HIS A 105 10.66 -6.58 11.35
N VAL A 106 10.63 -7.29 12.47
CA VAL A 106 10.35 -8.73 12.52
C VAL A 106 8.90 -8.94 12.96
N MET A 107 8.08 -9.56 12.12
CA MET A 107 6.77 -10.05 12.56
C MET A 107 6.91 -11.24 13.50
N ASP A 108 6.16 -11.17 14.59
CA ASP A 108 5.91 -12.25 15.53
C ASP A 108 4.43 -12.25 15.92
N TYR A 109 4.01 -13.21 16.76
CA TYR A 109 2.62 -13.29 17.20
C TYR A 109 2.11 -11.98 17.84
N GLU A 110 2.90 -11.21 18.57
CA GLU A 110 2.43 -9.97 19.21
C GLU A 110 2.57 -8.73 18.30
N ARG A 111 3.43 -8.80 17.28
CA ARG A 111 3.88 -7.66 16.45
C ARG A 111 3.57 -7.86 14.96
N ARG A 112 2.31 -8.13 14.65
CA ARG A 112 1.81 -8.48 13.32
C ARG A 112 0.74 -7.54 12.77
N THR A 113 0.62 -6.36 13.36
CA THR A 113 -0.35 -5.36 12.92
C THR A 113 0.24 -4.47 11.84
N LEU A 114 -0.50 -4.29 10.75
CA LEU A 114 -0.22 -3.34 9.68
C LEU A 114 -1.38 -2.37 9.53
N PHE A 115 -1.09 -1.07 9.66
CA PHE A 115 -2.06 -0.02 9.38
C PHE A 115 -2.23 0.15 7.88
N LEU A 116 -3.48 0.25 7.45
CA LEU A 116 -3.84 0.46 6.04
C LEU A 116 -3.98 1.96 5.82
N ASP A 117 -2.85 2.59 5.51
CA ASP A 117 -2.77 4.03 5.31
C ASP A 117 -2.88 4.40 3.84
N ASP A 118 -3.72 5.40 3.56
CA ASP A 118 -3.85 6.04 2.25
C ASP A 118 -3.67 7.55 2.41
N LEU A 119 -2.44 8.01 2.14
CA LEU A 119 -1.94 9.30 2.60
C LEU A 119 -1.80 10.30 1.46
N MET A 120 -2.07 11.58 1.76
CA MET A 120 -1.90 12.69 0.83
C MET A 120 -1.35 13.92 1.55
N PRO A 121 -0.54 14.77 0.90
CA PRO A 121 -0.16 16.07 1.43
C PRO A 121 -1.37 16.98 1.63
N HIS A 122 -1.43 17.70 2.75
CA HIS A 122 -2.47 18.67 3.05
C HIS A 122 -2.49 19.84 2.05
N GLU A 123 -1.31 20.33 1.68
CA GLU A 123 -1.16 21.44 0.74
C GLU A 123 -1.16 20.96 -0.70
N ALA A 124 -1.87 21.67 -1.59
CA ALA A 124 -1.91 21.35 -3.01
C ALA A 124 -0.52 21.43 -3.69
N SER A 125 0.34 22.33 -3.23
CA SER A 125 1.71 22.60 -3.70
C SER A 125 2.76 21.57 -3.27
N HIS A 126 2.35 20.39 -2.80
CA HIS A 126 3.25 19.33 -2.34
C HIS A 126 3.08 18.03 -3.11
N LEU A 127 4.20 17.35 -3.36
CA LEU A 127 4.28 16.06 -4.05
C LEU A 127 4.98 15.01 -3.19
N ILE A 128 4.69 13.75 -3.49
CA ILE A 128 5.35 12.60 -2.85
C ILE A 128 6.72 12.38 -3.49
N THR A 129 7.75 12.29 -2.65
CA THR A 129 9.14 12.03 -3.08
C THR A 129 9.77 10.82 -2.39
N GLY A 130 9.04 10.15 -1.50
CA GLY A 130 9.45 8.87 -0.96
C GLY A 130 8.39 8.21 -0.10
N VAL A 131 8.65 6.98 0.29
CA VAL A 131 7.77 6.15 1.13
C VAL A 131 8.61 5.33 2.10
N ARG A 132 8.03 4.93 3.24
CA ARG A 132 8.65 3.96 4.15
C ARG A 132 7.62 3.19 4.95
N PHE A 133 8.03 2.05 5.47
CA PHE A 133 7.39 1.50 6.66
C PHE A 133 8.11 2.00 7.90
N GLU A 134 7.35 2.24 8.95
CA GLU A 134 7.85 2.65 10.26
C GLU A 134 7.13 1.84 11.34
N PHE A 135 7.84 1.32 12.33
CA PHE A 135 7.26 0.53 13.41
C PHE A 135 7.14 1.37 14.69
N ILE A 136 5.91 1.79 15.03
CA ILE A 136 5.64 2.67 16.18
C ILE A 136 4.44 2.11 16.96
N ASP A 137 4.54 2.15 18.29
CA ASP A 137 3.48 1.71 19.22
C ASP A 137 2.97 0.28 18.93
N ASN A 138 3.88 -0.64 18.60
CA ASN A 138 3.58 -2.02 18.24
C ASN A 138 2.82 -2.22 16.91
N ASN A 139 2.81 -1.21 16.04
CA ASN A 139 2.13 -1.26 14.75
C ASN A 139 3.09 -0.87 13.63
N LEU A 140 3.06 -1.62 12.53
CA LEU A 140 3.73 -1.25 11.30
C LEU A 140 2.85 -0.25 10.53
N LYS A 141 3.42 0.91 10.19
CA LYS A 141 2.70 2.02 9.55
C LYS A 141 3.35 2.38 8.23
N PHE A 142 2.55 2.83 7.28
CA PHE A 142 3.05 3.34 6.02
C PHE A 142 3.12 4.86 6.11
N GLU A 143 4.25 5.44 5.69
CA GLU A 143 4.49 6.87 5.68
C GLU A 143 4.92 7.35 4.30
N ILE A 144 4.57 8.60 3.98
CA ILE A 144 5.02 9.29 2.76
C ILE A 144 5.96 10.43 3.12
N ASN A 145 7.04 10.59 2.36
CA ASN A 145 7.87 11.79 2.40
C ASN A 145 7.40 12.76 1.32
N VAL A 146 7.16 14.02 1.71
CA VAL A 146 6.58 15.02 0.82
C VAL A 146 7.44 16.28 0.77
N ARG A 147 7.40 16.96 -0.38
CA ARG A 147 8.15 18.19 -0.67
C ARG A 147 7.26 19.20 -1.36
N ALA A 148 7.48 20.47 -1.09
CA ALA A 148 6.87 21.53 -1.88
C ALA A 148 7.42 21.49 -3.32
N PHE A 149 6.63 21.96 -4.28
CA PHE A 149 7.08 22.10 -5.66
C PHE A 149 6.50 23.35 -6.31
N ASN A 150 7.25 23.90 -7.27
CA ASN A 150 6.79 24.95 -8.15
C ASN A 150 6.17 24.32 -9.40
N PHE A 151 4.86 24.49 -9.60
CA PHE A 151 4.14 23.89 -10.72
C PHE A 151 4.63 24.40 -12.08
N GLU A 152 4.73 25.73 -12.27
CA GLU A 152 5.15 26.33 -13.54
C GLU A 152 6.55 25.92 -13.95
N LYS A 153 7.50 25.86 -12.99
CA LYS A 153 8.90 25.52 -13.25
C LYS A 153 9.16 24.01 -13.21
N GLY A 154 8.31 23.25 -12.55
CA GLY A 154 8.52 21.82 -12.34
C GLY A 154 9.68 21.50 -11.41
N ILE A 155 9.90 22.29 -10.36
CA ILE A 155 11.06 22.15 -9.46
C ILE A 155 10.59 21.84 -8.04
N ILE A 156 11.15 20.81 -7.42
CA ILE A 156 10.88 20.43 -6.02
C ILE A 156 11.82 21.15 -5.02
N SER A 157 11.34 21.35 -3.79
CA SER A 157 12.12 21.96 -2.71
C SER A 157 13.08 20.98 -2.03
N ASN A 158 14.15 21.51 -1.42
CA ASN A 158 15.05 20.74 -0.57
C ASN A 158 14.47 20.43 0.82
N ASP A 159 13.45 21.16 1.26
CA ASP A 159 12.77 20.87 2.52
C ASP A 159 11.72 19.76 2.32
N SER A 160 11.66 18.85 3.28
CA SER A 160 10.72 17.74 3.30
C SER A 160 10.24 17.42 4.71
N TYR A 161 9.08 16.77 4.79
CA TYR A 161 8.59 16.19 6.02
C TYR A 161 7.85 14.88 5.72
N TYR A 162 7.66 14.07 6.76
CA TYR A 162 6.89 12.84 6.68
C TYR A 162 5.43 13.10 7.07
N ILE A 163 4.52 12.40 6.40
CA ILE A 163 3.11 12.32 6.77
C ILE A 163 2.81 10.88 7.15
N PHE A 164 2.06 10.71 8.23
CA PHE A 164 1.62 9.44 8.78
C PHE A 164 0.14 9.55 9.18
N GLY A 165 -0.55 8.40 9.25
CA GLY A 165 -1.95 8.35 9.65
C GLY A 165 -2.15 8.34 11.18
N GLY A 166 -3.38 8.58 11.63
CA GLY A 166 -3.74 8.61 13.05
C GLY A 166 -3.70 7.24 13.76
N GLN A 167 -3.96 7.22 15.08
CA GLN A 167 -3.85 6.00 15.91
C GLN A 167 -5.17 5.22 16.06
N ASN A 168 -6.32 5.90 16.06
CA ASN A 168 -7.62 5.24 16.22
C ASN A 168 -7.99 4.51 14.94
N ARG A 169 -7.94 3.18 14.98
CA ARG A 169 -8.18 2.33 13.81
C ARG A 169 -9.17 1.21 14.09
N ASN A 170 -9.93 0.84 13.07
CA ASN A 170 -10.83 -0.30 13.08
C ASN A 170 -10.13 -1.55 12.50
N LYS A 171 -10.24 -2.68 13.19
CA LYS A 171 -9.70 -3.95 12.72
C LYS A 171 -10.54 -4.48 11.56
N ILE A 172 -9.89 -4.85 10.46
CA ILE A 172 -10.54 -5.67 9.43
C ILE A 172 -10.67 -7.10 9.98
N ASN A 173 -11.91 -7.58 10.06
CA ASN A 173 -12.19 -8.90 10.61
C ASN A 173 -11.93 -10.00 9.57
N ILE A 174 -10.79 -10.69 9.70
CA ILE A 174 -10.43 -11.86 8.90
C ILE A 174 -10.73 -13.12 9.73
N TYR A 175 -11.99 -13.54 9.74
CA TYR A 175 -12.46 -14.67 10.56
C TYR A 175 -12.50 -15.99 9.77
N ASN A 176 -11.81 -17.02 10.30
CA ASN A 176 -11.74 -18.37 9.74
C ASN A 176 -11.52 -18.42 8.21
N PRO A 177 -10.52 -17.69 7.68
CA PRO A 177 -10.36 -17.48 6.25
C PRO A 177 -9.86 -18.73 5.55
N ASP A 178 -10.27 -18.93 4.30
CA ASP A 178 -9.57 -19.80 3.36
C ASP A 178 -8.39 -19.05 2.70
N VAL A 179 -7.53 -19.77 1.99
CA VAL A 179 -6.38 -19.22 1.28
C VAL A 179 -6.83 -18.15 0.26
N PRO A 180 -6.20 -16.95 0.21
CA PRO A 180 -6.66 -15.84 -0.63
C PRO A 180 -6.81 -16.19 -2.12
N THR A 181 -5.92 -17.02 -2.65
CA THR A 181 -5.93 -17.45 -4.07
C THR A 181 -7.05 -18.39 -4.45
N ALA A 182 -7.73 -19.01 -3.47
CA ALA A 182 -8.92 -19.83 -3.71
C ALA A 182 -10.19 -18.97 -3.87
N SER A 183 -10.10 -17.66 -3.64
CA SER A 183 -11.26 -16.79 -3.67
C SER A 183 -11.79 -16.60 -5.10
N PRO A 184 -13.11 -16.70 -5.33
CA PRO A 184 -13.70 -16.48 -6.65
C PRO A 184 -13.74 -15.01 -7.07
N ALA A 185 -13.58 -14.07 -6.12
CA ALA A 185 -13.60 -12.64 -6.36
C ALA A 185 -12.85 -11.92 -5.23
N SER A 186 -12.43 -10.68 -5.48
CA SER A 186 -11.80 -9.82 -4.48
C SER A 186 -12.40 -8.42 -4.59
N GLU A 187 -12.94 -7.91 -3.49
CA GLU A 187 -13.52 -6.58 -3.40
C GLU A 187 -12.54 -5.63 -2.70
N ASN A 188 -12.42 -4.41 -3.21
CA ASN A 188 -11.55 -3.42 -2.59
C ASN A 188 -12.22 -2.88 -1.32
N ASN A 189 -11.51 -2.95 -0.20
CA ASN A 189 -11.88 -2.23 1.00
C ASN A 189 -11.09 -0.91 1.05
N PHE A 190 -11.79 0.21 0.87
CA PHE A 190 -11.23 1.55 0.96
C PHE A 190 -11.66 2.26 2.25
N ASP A 191 -12.05 1.50 3.28
CA ASP A 191 -12.44 2.07 4.56
C ASP A 191 -11.25 2.77 5.18
N ALA A 192 -11.42 4.05 5.48
CA ALA A 192 -10.39 4.85 6.13
C ALA A 192 -10.15 4.37 7.58
N ASN A 193 -8.94 4.62 8.09
CA ASN A 193 -8.57 4.31 9.46
C ASN A 193 -8.75 2.82 9.81
N THR A 194 -8.31 1.93 8.92
CA THR A 194 -8.35 0.49 9.17
C THR A 194 -6.95 -0.09 9.40
N TYR A 195 -6.91 -1.27 9.99
CA TYR A 195 -5.71 -2.09 10.10
C TYR A 195 -6.04 -3.56 9.90
N VAL A 196 -5.02 -4.32 9.53
CA VAL A 196 -5.06 -5.78 9.52
C VAL A 196 -4.06 -6.32 10.53
N GLU A 197 -4.41 -7.43 11.16
CA GLU A 197 -3.43 -8.29 11.82
C GLU A 197 -3.21 -9.48 10.90
N PHE A 198 -1.95 -9.78 10.58
CA PHE A 198 -1.64 -11.04 9.93
C PHE A 198 -2.07 -12.18 10.85
N THR A 199 -2.69 -13.21 10.29
CA THR A 199 -3.21 -14.35 11.03
C THR A 199 -3.06 -15.61 10.20
N HIS A 200 -3.42 -16.74 10.79
CA HIS A 200 -3.47 -18.00 10.09
C HIS A 200 -4.79 -18.18 9.34
N SER A 201 -4.75 -19.03 8.33
CA SER A 201 -5.90 -19.60 7.64
C SER A 201 -6.68 -20.61 8.51
N SER A 202 -7.84 -21.06 8.04
CA SER A 202 -8.72 -21.92 8.81
C SER A 202 -8.10 -23.28 9.14
N PHE A 203 -8.16 -23.67 10.42
CA PHE A 203 -7.82 -25.04 10.83
C PHE A 203 -8.62 -26.12 10.06
N ASP A 204 -9.86 -25.82 9.67
CA ASP A 204 -10.72 -26.81 9.02
C ASP A 204 -10.51 -26.86 7.50
N LYS A 205 -9.99 -25.79 6.88
CA LYS A 205 -9.84 -25.69 5.41
C LYS A 205 -8.43 -26.06 4.96
N ASP A 206 -7.40 -25.63 5.69
CA ASP A 206 -6.00 -25.86 5.33
C ASP A 206 -5.09 -26.06 6.56
N ALA A 207 -5.67 -26.53 7.67
CA ALA A 207 -4.95 -26.82 8.91
C ALA A 207 -4.14 -25.62 9.47
N ALA A 208 -4.57 -24.39 9.18
CA ALA A 208 -3.91 -23.16 9.63
C ALA A 208 -2.45 -23.02 9.17
N GLN A 209 -2.13 -23.55 7.99
CA GLN A 209 -0.76 -23.57 7.44
C GLN A 209 -0.37 -22.26 6.73
N THR A 210 -1.34 -21.42 6.38
CA THR A 210 -1.12 -20.23 5.55
C THR A 210 -1.21 -18.96 6.40
N THR A 211 -0.20 -18.09 6.31
CA THR A 211 -0.29 -16.72 6.85
C THR A 211 -1.02 -15.82 5.87
N VAL A 212 -2.05 -15.13 6.34
CA VAL A 212 -2.91 -14.22 5.56
C VAL A 212 -3.02 -12.86 6.25
N PRO A 213 -3.29 -11.76 5.52
CA PRO A 213 -3.45 -11.64 4.06
C PRO A 213 -2.14 -11.85 3.28
N PHE A 214 -2.26 -12.06 1.97
CA PHE A 214 -1.12 -12.06 1.05
C PHE A 214 -0.77 -10.63 0.60
N PHE A 215 0.40 -10.46 -0.01
CA PHE A 215 0.74 -9.20 -0.70
C PHE A 215 0.42 -9.30 -2.18
N ASP A 216 -0.24 -8.28 -2.70
CA ASP A 216 -0.34 -8.05 -4.12
C ASP A 216 0.92 -7.32 -4.61
N THR A 217 1.75 -8.04 -5.36
CA THR A 217 3.02 -7.54 -5.89
C THR A 217 2.87 -6.85 -7.25
N GLN A 218 1.64 -6.70 -7.77
CA GLN A 218 1.42 -6.02 -9.04
C GLN A 218 1.88 -4.56 -8.95
N PRO A 219 2.59 -4.05 -9.98
CA PRO A 219 3.00 -2.66 -10.00
C PRO A 219 1.80 -1.75 -10.25
N VAL A 220 1.72 -0.67 -9.47
CA VAL A 220 0.70 0.37 -9.65
C VAL A 220 1.41 1.65 -10.05
N ALA A 221 1.25 2.05 -11.31
CA ALA A 221 1.82 3.24 -11.90
C ALA A 221 0.85 3.78 -12.96
N SER A 222 0.89 5.08 -13.23
CA SER A 222 0.07 5.68 -14.30
C SER A 222 0.78 5.62 -15.65
N TYR A 223 0.00 5.56 -16.73
CA TYR A 223 0.47 5.78 -18.08
C TYR A 223 -0.46 6.79 -18.78
N PRO A 224 0.04 7.98 -19.19
CA PRO A 224 1.41 8.47 -19.01
C PRO A 224 1.80 8.65 -17.53
N ALA A 225 3.09 8.68 -17.25
CA ALA A 225 3.57 8.87 -15.88
C ALA A 225 3.22 10.27 -15.38
N ALA A 226 2.77 10.36 -14.14
CA ALA A 226 2.42 11.61 -13.50
C ALA A 226 2.92 11.63 -12.06
N PRO A 227 3.18 12.83 -11.49
CA PRO A 227 3.54 12.95 -10.09
C PRO A 227 2.43 12.41 -9.19
N LEU A 228 2.79 11.71 -8.11
CA LEU A 228 1.79 11.23 -7.15
C LEU A 228 1.38 12.32 -6.16
N LYS A 229 0.07 12.43 -5.95
CA LYS A 229 -0.52 13.24 -4.89
C LYS A 229 -0.94 12.40 -3.68
N ARG A 230 -1.24 11.14 -3.89
CA ARG A 230 -1.66 10.20 -2.84
C ARG A 230 -0.95 8.88 -3.07
N ALA A 231 -0.52 8.24 -2.00
CA ALA A 231 0.02 6.88 -2.03
C ALA A 231 -0.38 6.17 -0.75
N GLY A 232 -0.58 4.86 -0.85
CA GLY A 232 -1.02 4.07 0.27
C GLY A 232 -1.01 2.59 0.02
N ILE A 233 -1.53 1.88 1.01
CA ILE A 233 -1.80 0.45 0.98
C ILE A 233 -3.21 0.21 1.52
N TYR A 234 -3.92 -0.72 0.89
CA TYR A 234 -5.29 -1.06 1.26
C TYR A 234 -5.49 -2.57 1.25
N TYR A 235 -6.55 -3.02 1.90
CA TYR A 235 -6.96 -4.42 1.88
C TYR A 235 -7.96 -4.65 0.76
N LYS A 236 -7.82 -5.75 0.04
CA LYS A 236 -8.87 -6.27 -0.85
C LYS A 236 -9.10 -7.74 -0.58
N GLY A 237 -10.34 -8.18 -0.63
CA GLY A 237 -10.64 -9.58 -0.39
C GLY A 237 -12.14 -9.85 -0.38
N LYS A 238 -12.50 -11.06 -0.01
CA LYS A 238 -13.88 -11.49 0.13
C LYS A 238 -14.06 -12.19 1.47
N THR A 239 -15.20 -11.96 2.10
CA THR A 239 -15.56 -12.63 3.35
C THR A 239 -15.39 -14.15 3.23
N GLY A 240 -14.70 -14.74 4.22
CA GLY A 240 -14.37 -16.16 4.24
C GLY A 240 -13.03 -16.52 3.59
N TYR A 241 -12.28 -15.54 3.05
CA TYR A 241 -10.93 -15.69 2.49
C TYR A 241 -9.96 -14.69 3.14
N GLY A 242 -8.66 -14.98 3.08
CA GLY A 242 -7.65 -14.18 3.77
C GLY A 242 -7.33 -12.83 3.13
N GLY A 243 -7.70 -12.62 1.87
CA GLY A 243 -7.49 -11.36 1.13
C GLY A 243 -6.03 -11.01 0.84
N PHE A 244 -5.83 -9.80 0.34
CA PHE A 244 -4.57 -9.24 -0.13
C PHE A 244 -4.38 -7.81 0.38
N ILE A 245 -3.13 -7.44 0.67
CA ILE A 245 -2.69 -6.06 0.85
C ILE A 245 -2.13 -5.59 -0.49
N ALA A 246 -2.66 -4.49 -1.01
CA ALA A 246 -2.26 -3.96 -2.31
C ALA A 246 -1.87 -2.47 -2.20
N PRO A 247 -0.91 -2.00 -3.01
CA PRO A 247 -0.59 -0.59 -3.12
C PRO A 247 -1.71 0.17 -3.84
N THR A 248 -1.92 1.43 -3.47
CA THR A 248 -2.81 2.37 -4.17
C THR A 248 -2.09 3.69 -4.39
N ILE A 249 -2.42 4.38 -5.48
CA ILE A 249 -1.86 5.69 -5.83
C ILE A 249 -2.97 6.60 -6.38
N THR A 250 -2.78 7.91 -6.25
CA THR A 250 -3.53 8.90 -7.04
C THR A 250 -2.57 9.94 -7.57
N THR A 251 -2.70 10.24 -8.86
CA THR A 251 -1.89 11.23 -9.54
C THR A 251 -2.28 12.65 -9.14
N TYR A 252 -1.42 13.60 -9.47
CA TYR A 252 -1.68 15.02 -9.28
C TYR A 252 -2.90 15.49 -10.08
N ASP A 253 -3.78 16.26 -9.44
CA ASP A 253 -4.95 16.85 -10.06
C ASP A 253 -4.57 18.17 -10.75
N PHE A 254 -4.40 18.12 -12.07
CA PHE A 254 -4.05 19.26 -12.91
C PHE A 254 -5.22 20.23 -13.15
N SER A 255 -6.47 19.83 -12.85
CA SER A 255 -7.65 20.66 -13.16
C SER A 255 -7.62 22.01 -12.47
N LYS A 256 -6.94 22.10 -11.32
CA LYS A 256 -6.77 23.33 -10.53
C LYS A 256 -5.93 24.40 -11.22
N HIS A 257 -5.20 24.04 -12.27
CA HIS A 257 -4.36 24.94 -13.06
C HIS A 257 -4.97 25.25 -14.44
N LEU A 258 -6.15 24.71 -14.74
CA LEU A 258 -6.85 24.97 -15.99
C LEU A 258 -7.78 26.18 -15.82
N ASN A 259 -7.44 27.30 -16.47
CA ASN A 259 -8.41 28.37 -16.70
C ASN A 259 -9.26 27.98 -17.91
N ALA A 260 -10.43 27.38 -17.65
CA ALA A 260 -11.40 27.12 -18.71
C ALA A 260 -12.14 28.41 -19.07
N GLU A 261 -11.59 29.21 -19.99
CA GLU A 261 -12.37 30.20 -20.70
C GLU A 261 -13.21 29.47 -21.76
N PHE A 262 -14.46 29.17 -21.42
CA PHE A 262 -15.41 28.71 -22.42
C PHE A 262 -15.71 29.86 -23.37
N PRO A 263 -15.60 29.67 -24.70
CA PRO A 263 -15.98 30.72 -25.64
C PRO A 263 -17.44 31.10 -25.42
N GLU A 264 -17.73 32.42 -25.38
CA GLU A 264 -19.10 32.90 -25.30
C GLU A 264 -19.93 32.27 -26.43
N ILE A 265 -20.96 31.53 -26.05
CA ILE A 265 -21.93 30.99 -27.02
C ILE A 265 -22.68 32.20 -27.56
N LYS A 266 -22.28 32.69 -28.74
CA LYS A 266 -23.11 33.63 -29.50
C LYS A 266 -24.45 32.93 -29.73
N PRO A 267 -25.60 33.52 -29.32
CA PRO A 267 -26.89 32.93 -29.60
C PRO A 267 -26.97 32.66 -31.10
N ARG A 268 -27.32 31.42 -31.45
CA ARG A 268 -27.58 31.04 -32.83
C ARG A 268 -28.65 32.00 -33.35
N LYS A 269 -28.28 32.87 -34.30
CA LYS A 269 -29.27 33.62 -35.07
C LYS A 269 -29.92 32.61 -36.00
N ASP A 270 -31.03 32.05 -35.57
CA ASP A 270 -31.91 31.34 -36.48
C ASP A 270 -32.41 32.39 -37.49
N PRO A 271 -32.23 32.17 -38.80
CA PRO A 271 -32.78 33.08 -39.80
C PRO A 271 -34.30 33.11 -39.64
N GLU A 272 -34.87 34.32 -39.48
CA GLU A 272 -36.31 34.59 -39.47
C GLU A 272 -36.95 34.43 -40.87
N ASP A 273 -36.42 33.53 -41.70
CA ASP A 273 -37.05 33.20 -42.96
C ASP A 273 -38.15 32.17 -42.67
N GLU A 274 -39.32 32.70 -42.35
CA GLU A 274 -40.61 32.01 -42.47
C GLU A 274 -40.63 31.26 -43.82
N PHE A 275 -40.65 29.93 -43.75
CA PHE A 275 -41.00 29.14 -44.93
C PHE A 275 -42.42 29.53 -45.35
N PRO A 276 -42.63 30.09 -46.56
CA PRO A 276 -43.98 30.30 -47.03
C PRO A 276 -44.63 28.93 -47.18
N ILE A 277 -45.72 28.72 -46.42
CA ILE A 277 -46.58 27.56 -46.58
C ILE A 277 -47.17 27.67 -47.99
N LEU A 278 -46.70 26.81 -48.91
CA LEU A 278 -47.35 26.63 -50.21
C LEU A 278 -48.73 26.03 -49.95
N ALA A 279 -49.77 26.76 -50.39
CA ALA A 279 -51.17 26.35 -50.39
C ALA A 279 -51.44 25.19 -51.35
#